data_AF-A0A954QQZ3-F1
#
_entry.id   AF-A0A954QQZ3-F1
#
_cell.length_a   1.000
_cell.length_b   1.000
_cell.length_c   1.000
_cell.angle_alpha   90.00
_cell.angle_beta   90.00
_cell.angle_gamma   90.00
#
_symmetry.space_group_name_H-M   'P 1'
#
loop_
_entity.id
_entity.type
_entity.pdbx_description
1 polymer ?
#
loop_
_entity_poly.entity_id
_entity_poly.type
_entity_poly.pdbx_seq_one_letter_code
_entity_poly.pdbx_strand_id
1 'polypeptide(L)'
;MNSANSSLQMPSRTRYAGQLMDVSSRRSVQLVGGPAGQSPDDTHDITVDYFYHVGQFWRAVFPAGCIASVRGQAFNFSQVRTRKGPNGPEVIYNKQGLPKRSLPFLNHVQSRFTCDPATPLRLYHLGEAPTGEPVHEITDFVYSAEAVGPAGVRFNLRDALLSGFVTAHRFVSTQELVFERIVIQGQYLTESPPLPISRQTANRLLHKSLLRSHHAGMTEVYRMYHPCGTNNCTSSPLQILDNVMDYSWLNWLGSFIYRLPISPPLYLKLRGLYPRGGTSTLVRNEFTEFISAPETQQRKRDVVRSQVRAERAARAAREGKPSPPQPAPADE
;
A
#
# COMPACT_ATOMS: atom_id res chain seq x y z
N MET A 1 -13.53 25.50 3.89
CA MET A 1 -13.70 24.85 5.21
C MET A 1 -13.96 23.36 4.96
N ASN A 2 -12.94 22.51 5.13
CA ASN A 2 -12.94 21.11 4.71
C ASN A 2 -13.66 20.20 5.70
N SER A 3 -14.91 19.86 5.40
CA SER A 3 -15.75 18.87 6.10
C SER A 3 -15.28 17.41 5.94
N ALA A 4 -14.04 17.15 5.51
CA ALA A 4 -13.55 15.83 5.12
C ALA A 4 -12.65 15.11 6.15
N ASN A 5 -12.44 15.70 7.32
CA ASN A 5 -11.80 15.05 8.48
C ASN A 5 -12.85 14.70 9.54
N SER A 6 -13.94 14.04 9.15
CA SER A 6 -14.70 13.26 10.13
C SER A 6 -13.70 12.32 10.81
N SER A 7 -13.50 12.48 12.11
CA SER A 7 -12.55 11.70 12.87
C SER A 7 -12.97 10.22 12.81
N LEU A 8 -12.34 9.44 11.92
CA LEU A 8 -12.68 8.04 11.73
C LEU A 8 -12.33 7.28 13.00
N GLN A 9 -13.30 6.56 13.56
CA GLN A 9 -13.14 5.77 14.78
C GLN A 9 -13.11 4.29 14.45
N MET A 10 -12.25 3.55 15.14
CA MET A 10 -12.17 2.10 15.07
C MET A 10 -13.55 1.46 15.27
N PRO A 11 -13.96 0.49 14.42
CA PRO A 11 -15.28 -0.13 14.50
C PRO A 11 -15.51 -0.84 15.83
N SER A 12 -16.79 -0.92 16.24
CA SER A 12 -17.23 -1.57 17.49
C SER A 12 -16.81 -3.02 17.64
N ARG A 13 -16.53 -3.70 16.52
CA ARG A 13 -16.11 -5.10 16.46
C ARG A 13 -14.60 -5.31 16.66
N THR A 14 -13.83 -4.23 16.83
CA THR A 14 -12.38 -4.30 17.07
C THR A 14 -12.07 -4.11 18.54
N ARG A 15 -10.93 -4.63 19.02
CA ARG A 15 -10.47 -4.40 20.41
C ARG A 15 -10.19 -2.93 20.75
N TYR A 16 -10.13 -2.06 19.74
CA TYR A 16 -9.86 -0.63 19.87
C TYR A 16 -11.09 0.23 19.57
N ALA A 17 -12.29 -0.34 19.62
CA ALA A 17 -13.55 0.33 19.34
C ALA A 17 -13.63 1.77 19.90
N GLY A 18 -14.06 2.72 19.07
CA GLY A 18 -14.22 4.13 19.43
C GLY A 18 -12.94 4.96 19.45
N GLN A 19 -11.75 4.33 19.42
CA GLN A 19 -10.49 5.07 19.32
C GLN A 19 -10.29 5.67 17.93
N LEU A 20 -9.62 6.82 17.84
CA LEU A 20 -9.32 7.48 16.58
C LEU A 20 -8.33 6.66 15.73
N MET A 21 -8.72 6.35 14.49
CA MET A 21 -7.87 5.68 13.52
C MET A 21 -6.71 6.57 13.06
N ASP A 22 -5.55 5.97 12.84
CA ASP A 22 -4.42 6.64 12.17
C ASP A 22 -4.62 6.64 10.65
N VAL A 23 -5.33 7.63 10.16
CA VAL A 23 -5.58 7.83 8.72
C VAL A 23 -4.66 8.89 8.10
N SER A 24 -3.52 9.17 8.74
CA SER A 24 -2.57 10.20 8.28
C SER A 24 -1.96 9.89 6.91
N SER A 25 -1.68 8.62 6.60
CA SER A 25 -1.15 8.18 5.30
C SER A 25 -1.84 6.94 4.71
N ARG A 26 -2.84 6.39 5.42
CA ARG A 26 -3.54 5.17 5.05
C ARG A 26 -5.04 5.38 5.08
N ARG A 27 -5.61 5.58 3.89
CA ARG A 27 -7.04 5.75 3.70
C ARG A 27 -7.50 5.03 2.43
N SER A 28 -8.69 4.46 2.47
CA SER A 28 -9.33 3.96 1.24
C SER A 28 -9.82 5.14 0.41
N VAL A 29 -9.74 5.04 -0.92
CA VAL A 29 -10.20 6.12 -1.80
C VAL A 29 -11.72 6.23 -1.79
N GLN A 30 -12.24 7.40 -2.17
CA GLN A 30 -13.67 7.62 -2.33
C GLN A 30 -13.96 8.02 -3.77
N LEU A 31 -14.83 7.29 -4.48
CA LEU A 31 -15.27 7.69 -5.81
C LEU A 31 -16.05 9.02 -5.75
N VAL A 32 -15.81 9.90 -6.72
CA VAL A 32 -16.46 11.20 -6.86
C VAL A 32 -17.35 11.18 -8.10
N GLY A 33 -18.61 11.63 -7.98
CA GLY A 33 -19.45 11.95 -9.14
C GLY A 33 -20.18 10.81 -9.85
N GLY A 34 -20.48 9.68 -9.19
CA GLY A 34 -21.38 8.65 -9.72
C GLY A 34 -22.65 8.50 -8.86
N PRO A 35 -23.81 8.12 -9.43
CA PRO A 35 -24.96 7.71 -8.60
C PRO A 35 -24.54 6.51 -7.74
N ALA A 36 -24.95 6.53 -6.46
CA ALA A 36 -24.58 5.50 -5.50
C ALA A 36 -24.88 4.09 -6.06
N GLY A 37 -23.83 3.34 -6.37
CA GLY A 37 -23.94 1.96 -6.87
C GLY A 37 -23.82 1.77 -8.39
N GLN A 38 -23.66 2.83 -9.21
CA GLN A 38 -23.22 2.61 -10.60
C GLN A 38 -21.70 2.44 -10.65
N SER A 39 -21.29 1.31 -11.19
CA SER A 39 -19.93 1.05 -11.59
C SER A 39 -19.55 2.05 -12.69
N PRO A 40 -18.44 2.80 -12.57
CA PRO A 40 -17.92 3.59 -13.68
C PRO A 40 -17.79 2.70 -14.93
N ASP A 41 -18.17 3.19 -16.10
CA ASP A 41 -17.86 2.50 -17.37
C ASP A 41 -16.36 2.67 -17.68
N ASP A 42 -15.76 1.70 -18.37
CA ASP A 42 -14.34 1.70 -18.76
C ASP A 42 -14.01 2.83 -19.76
N THR A 43 -15.03 3.55 -20.25
CA THR A 43 -14.95 4.62 -21.26
C THR A 43 -14.79 6.03 -20.68
N HIS A 44 -14.84 6.19 -19.36
CA HIS A 44 -14.82 7.51 -18.72
C HIS A 44 -13.69 7.66 -17.71
N ASP A 45 -13.26 8.90 -17.53
CA ASP A 45 -12.31 9.25 -16.49
C ASP A 45 -12.89 8.93 -15.12
N ILE A 46 -12.11 8.27 -14.27
CA ILE A 46 -12.52 7.93 -12.91
C ILE A 46 -11.90 8.94 -11.96
N THR A 47 -12.74 9.65 -11.22
CA THR A 47 -12.27 10.61 -10.19
C THR A 47 -12.43 10.01 -8.80
N VAL A 48 -11.36 10.08 -8.00
CA VAL A 48 -11.37 9.63 -6.60
C VAL A 48 -10.73 10.65 -5.67
N ASP A 49 -11.20 10.69 -4.43
CA ASP A 49 -10.55 11.38 -3.32
C ASP A 49 -9.66 10.41 -2.53
N TYR A 50 -8.69 10.98 -1.80
CA TYR A 50 -7.75 10.29 -0.91
C TYR A 50 -6.67 9.44 -1.60
N PHE A 51 -6.26 9.82 -2.80
CA PHE A 51 -5.01 9.31 -3.38
C PHE A 51 -3.81 9.91 -2.64
N TYR A 52 -2.84 9.11 -2.20
CA TYR A 52 -1.73 9.59 -1.37
C TYR A 52 -0.46 9.86 -2.20
N HIS A 53 0.07 11.07 -2.11
CA HIS A 53 1.29 11.49 -2.82
C HIS A 53 1.99 12.63 -2.08
N VAL A 54 3.31 12.54 -1.91
CA VAL A 54 4.17 13.56 -1.28
C VAL A 54 3.62 14.00 0.08
N GLY A 55 3.31 13.02 0.94
CA GLY A 55 2.88 13.29 2.31
C GLY A 55 1.44 13.79 2.49
N GLN A 56 0.64 13.89 1.42
CA GLN A 56 -0.73 14.42 1.49
C GLN A 56 -1.72 13.65 0.62
N PHE A 57 -3.00 13.88 0.90
CA PHE A 57 -4.11 13.32 0.13
C PHE A 57 -4.55 14.27 -0.97
N TRP A 58 -4.79 13.71 -2.16
CA TRP A 58 -5.19 14.40 -3.37
C TRP A 58 -6.49 13.85 -3.92
N ARG A 59 -7.15 14.66 -4.76
CA ARG A 59 -8.12 14.18 -5.73
C ARG A 59 -7.36 13.69 -6.95
N ALA A 60 -7.60 12.45 -7.36
CA ALA A 60 -6.95 11.84 -8.51
C ALA A 60 -7.97 11.56 -9.62
N VAL A 61 -7.60 11.89 -10.85
CA VAL A 61 -8.36 11.60 -12.06
C VAL A 61 -7.57 10.60 -12.89
N PHE A 62 -8.10 9.38 -13.00
CA PHE A 62 -7.56 8.32 -13.84
C PHE A 62 -8.18 8.44 -15.24
N PRO A 63 -7.41 8.79 -16.28
CA PRO A 63 -7.95 8.82 -17.63
C PRO A 63 -8.45 7.44 -18.06
N ALA A 64 -9.50 7.40 -18.87
CA ALA A 64 -10.00 6.15 -19.44
C ALA A 64 -8.87 5.40 -20.17
N GLY A 65 -8.72 4.10 -19.87
CA GLY A 65 -7.72 3.26 -20.53
C GLY A 65 -6.25 3.58 -20.20
N CYS A 66 -5.96 4.41 -19.18
CA CYS A 66 -4.61 4.93 -18.94
C CYS A 66 -3.57 3.85 -18.61
N ILE A 67 -3.96 2.67 -18.14
CA ILE A 67 -2.99 1.64 -17.71
C ILE A 67 -2.25 1.02 -18.88
N ALA A 68 -0.92 1.12 -18.88
CA ALA A 68 -0.02 0.47 -19.82
C ALA A 68 0.37 -0.94 -19.33
N SER A 69 0.72 -1.10 -18.05
CA SER A 69 1.09 -2.40 -17.49
C SER A 69 0.84 -2.51 -15.99
N VAL A 70 0.75 -3.75 -15.51
CA VAL A 70 0.59 -4.09 -14.09
C VAL A 70 1.74 -5.00 -13.67
N ARG A 71 2.29 -4.76 -12.47
CA ARG A 71 3.30 -5.61 -11.83
C ARG A 71 2.86 -5.98 -10.42
N GLY A 72 3.15 -7.21 -10.02
CA GLY A 72 2.98 -7.65 -8.63
C GLY A 72 4.20 -7.25 -7.81
N GLN A 73 3.98 -6.63 -6.66
CA GLN A 73 5.03 -6.30 -5.71
C GLN A 73 4.82 -7.04 -4.40
N ALA A 74 5.92 -7.38 -3.73
CA ALA A 74 5.88 -8.09 -2.47
C ALA A 74 7.04 -7.76 -1.55
N PHE A 75 6.76 -7.72 -0.25
CA PHE A 75 7.77 -7.65 0.81
C PHE A 75 7.31 -8.47 2.02
N ASN A 76 8.22 -8.74 2.94
CA ASN A 76 7.93 -9.53 4.14
C ASN A 76 8.16 -8.70 5.41
N PHE A 77 7.16 -8.65 6.28
CA PHE A 77 7.18 -7.85 7.51
C PHE A 77 8.06 -8.41 8.62
N SER A 78 8.42 -9.70 8.54
CA SER A 78 9.21 -10.33 9.60
C SER A 78 10.66 -9.89 9.55
N GLN A 79 11.33 -10.05 10.69
CA GLN A 79 12.73 -9.65 10.84
C GLN A 79 13.62 -10.40 9.85
N VAL A 80 14.61 -9.68 9.32
CA VAL A 80 15.67 -10.26 8.52
C VAL A 80 16.49 -11.18 9.43
N ARG A 81 16.76 -12.40 8.97
CA ARG A 81 17.64 -13.32 9.67
C ARG A 81 19.08 -12.84 9.53
N THR A 82 19.76 -12.69 10.65
CA THR A 82 21.18 -12.35 10.71
C THR A 82 22.00 -13.50 11.27
N ARG A 83 23.30 -13.50 10.98
CA ARG A 83 24.32 -14.36 11.60
C ARG A 83 25.39 -13.48 12.23
N LYS A 84 26.15 -14.02 13.20
CA LYS A 84 27.33 -13.33 13.74
C LYS A 84 28.41 -13.28 12.67
N GLY A 85 28.80 -12.08 12.23
CA GLY A 85 29.94 -11.83 11.36
C GLY A 85 31.11 -11.18 12.12
N PRO A 86 32.28 -11.04 11.49
CA PRO A 86 33.48 -10.45 12.10
C PRO A 86 33.29 -8.97 12.49
N ASN A 87 32.44 -8.24 11.76
CA ASN A 87 32.17 -6.80 11.98
C ASN A 87 30.77 -6.54 12.55
N GLY A 88 30.13 -7.55 13.14
CA GLY A 88 28.76 -7.47 13.67
C GLY A 88 27.75 -8.36 12.93
N PRO A 89 26.44 -8.16 13.13
CA PRO A 89 25.41 -8.98 12.51
C PRO A 89 25.38 -8.84 10.98
N GLU A 90 25.49 -9.96 10.27
CA GLU A 90 25.40 -10.02 8.81
C GLU A 90 24.03 -10.56 8.38
N VAL A 91 23.43 -9.94 7.36
CA VAL A 91 22.18 -10.43 6.75
C VAL A 91 22.42 -11.74 6.01
N ILE A 92 21.58 -12.75 6.27
CA ILE A 92 21.61 -14.01 5.54
C ILE A 92 20.74 -13.88 4.29
N TYR A 93 21.34 -14.04 3.10
CA TYR A 93 20.62 -14.02 1.83
C TYR A 93 20.26 -15.43 1.33
N ASN A 94 19.23 -15.55 0.49
CA ASN A 94 18.91 -16.76 -0.25
C ASN A 94 19.66 -16.81 -1.60
N LYS A 95 19.47 -17.90 -2.37
CA LYS A 95 20.12 -18.06 -3.69
C LYS A 95 19.71 -16.99 -4.71
N GLN A 96 18.61 -16.29 -4.45
CA GLN A 96 18.06 -15.21 -5.28
C GLN A 96 18.54 -13.82 -4.80
N GLY A 97 19.46 -13.74 -3.84
CA GLY A 97 19.97 -12.46 -3.33
C GLY A 97 18.98 -11.71 -2.43
N LEU A 98 17.91 -12.35 -1.96
CA LEU A 98 16.93 -11.74 -1.05
C LEU A 98 17.23 -12.11 0.40
N PRO A 99 17.05 -11.19 1.37
CA PRO A 99 17.21 -11.51 2.78
C PRO A 99 16.28 -12.63 3.21
N LYS A 100 16.81 -13.63 3.91
CA LYS A 100 16.01 -14.64 4.60
C LYS A 100 15.24 -13.99 5.74
N ARG A 101 14.02 -14.46 5.95
CA ARG A 101 13.04 -13.89 6.87
C ARG A 101 12.77 -14.88 8.01
N SER A 102 12.51 -14.37 9.22
CA SER A 102 12.22 -15.22 10.37
C SER A 102 10.87 -15.93 10.22
N LEU A 103 9.87 -15.26 9.67
CA LEU A 103 8.55 -15.80 9.36
C LEU A 103 8.27 -15.60 7.87
N PRO A 104 8.58 -16.60 7.01
CA PRO A 104 8.47 -16.46 5.55
C PRO A 104 7.02 -16.26 5.07
N PHE A 105 6.04 -16.53 5.94
CA PHE A 105 4.62 -16.40 5.66
C PHE A 105 4.06 -14.99 5.99
N LEU A 106 4.83 -14.05 6.53
CA LEU A 106 4.34 -12.67 6.77
C LEU A 106 4.56 -11.76 5.56
N ASN A 107 4.02 -12.15 4.41
CA ASN A 107 4.16 -11.39 3.16
C ASN A 107 3.05 -10.36 2.97
N HIS A 108 3.42 -9.19 2.49
CA HIS A 108 2.55 -8.16 1.93
C HIS A 108 2.56 -8.29 0.42
N VAL A 109 1.41 -8.19 -0.23
CA VAL A 109 1.29 -8.14 -1.69
C VAL A 109 0.63 -6.83 -2.08
N GLN A 110 1.07 -6.26 -3.20
CA GLN A 110 0.48 -5.04 -3.74
C GLN A 110 0.59 -5.04 -5.26
N SER A 111 -0.26 -4.24 -5.90
CA SER A 111 -0.29 -4.13 -7.36
C SER A 111 0.26 -2.77 -7.76
N ARG A 112 1.37 -2.74 -8.51
CA ARG A 112 1.87 -1.53 -9.15
C ARG A 112 1.26 -1.40 -10.53
N PHE A 113 0.68 -0.26 -10.80
CA PHE A 113 0.17 0.15 -12.08
C PHE A 113 1.13 1.16 -12.70
N THR A 114 1.33 1.04 -14.00
CA THR A 114 2.04 2.04 -14.82
C THR A 114 1.06 2.56 -15.85
N CYS A 115 0.98 3.87 -15.99
CA CYS A 115 0.18 4.54 -17.00
C CYS A 115 0.96 4.68 -18.30
N ASP A 116 0.24 4.82 -19.40
CA ASP A 116 0.76 5.35 -20.65
C ASP A 116 1.22 6.81 -20.40
N PRO A 117 2.49 7.17 -20.72
CA PRO A 117 2.98 8.53 -20.52
C PRO A 117 2.17 9.61 -21.23
N ALA A 118 1.46 9.26 -22.31
CA ALA A 118 0.57 10.19 -23.01
C ALA A 118 -0.75 10.46 -22.26
N THR A 119 -1.11 9.61 -21.28
CA THR A 119 -2.32 9.74 -20.48
C THR A 119 -2.01 9.50 -19.00
N PRO A 120 -1.26 10.41 -18.34
CA PRO A 120 -0.88 10.24 -16.95
C PRO A 120 -2.07 10.33 -16.00
N LEU A 121 -1.91 9.78 -14.80
CA LEU A 121 -2.79 10.07 -13.68
C LEU A 121 -2.61 11.55 -13.30
N ARG A 122 -3.72 12.27 -13.15
CA ARG A 122 -3.72 13.70 -12.83
C ARG A 122 -4.16 13.94 -11.40
N LEU A 123 -3.42 14.73 -10.64
CA LEU A 123 -3.74 15.07 -9.25
C LEU A 123 -4.16 16.54 -9.11
N TYR A 124 -5.23 16.76 -8.35
CA TYR A 124 -5.80 18.06 -7.99
C TYR A 124 -5.95 18.13 -6.47
N HIS A 125 -6.00 19.34 -5.92
CA HIS A 125 -6.22 19.51 -4.49
C HIS A 125 -7.49 18.79 -4.04
N LEU A 126 -7.41 18.15 -2.86
CA LEU A 126 -8.49 17.34 -2.33
C LEU A 126 -9.76 18.17 -2.13
N GLY A 127 -10.87 17.69 -2.69
CA GLY A 127 -12.18 18.35 -2.61
C GLY A 127 -12.46 19.36 -3.73
N GLU A 128 -11.46 19.81 -4.48
CA GLU A 128 -11.63 20.76 -5.58
C GLU A 128 -12.11 20.09 -6.87
N ALA A 129 -12.87 20.80 -7.69
CA ALA A 129 -13.28 20.26 -9.00
C ALA A 129 -12.03 20.01 -9.88
N PRO A 130 -11.96 18.91 -10.65
CA PRO A 130 -10.82 18.62 -11.50
C PRO A 130 -10.87 19.44 -12.79
N THR A 131 -10.75 20.76 -12.66
CA THR A 131 -10.79 21.73 -13.76
C THR A 131 -9.46 22.49 -13.84
N GLY A 132 -8.92 22.64 -15.04
CA GLY A 132 -7.64 23.34 -15.26
C GLY A 132 -6.44 22.39 -15.30
N GLU A 133 -5.24 22.95 -15.08
CA GLU A 133 -4.00 22.17 -15.06
C GLU A 133 -3.87 21.35 -13.76
N PRO A 134 -3.41 20.09 -13.85
CA PRO A 134 -3.17 19.28 -12.66
C PRO A 134 -1.97 19.79 -11.88
N VAL A 135 -2.00 19.65 -10.55
CA VAL A 135 -0.86 19.98 -9.67
C VAL A 135 0.28 18.98 -9.86
N HIS A 136 -0.07 17.71 -10.11
CA HIS A 136 0.89 16.66 -10.43
C HIS A 136 0.37 15.75 -11.54
N GLU A 137 1.29 15.27 -12.36
CA GLU A 137 1.08 14.18 -13.29
C GLU A 137 1.96 13.00 -12.89
N ILE A 138 1.34 11.82 -12.77
CA ILE A 138 1.99 10.61 -12.26
C ILE A 138 1.80 9.48 -13.27
N THR A 139 2.88 8.79 -13.60
CA THR A 139 2.86 7.66 -14.54
C THR A 139 2.93 6.31 -13.83
N ASP A 140 3.07 6.26 -12.52
CA ASP A 140 3.06 5.02 -11.77
C ASP A 140 2.54 5.13 -10.33
N PHE A 141 1.77 4.13 -9.92
CA PHE A 141 1.17 4.11 -8.60
C PHE A 141 0.92 2.69 -8.12
N VAL A 142 0.62 2.55 -6.83
CA VAL A 142 0.44 1.28 -6.17
C VAL A 142 -0.91 1.25 -5.46
N TYR A 143 -1.63 0.17 -5.70
CA TYR A 143 -2.76 -0.26 -4.89
C TYR A 143 -2.27 -1.22 -3.80
N SER A 144 -2.63 -0.94 -2.55
CA SER A 144 -2.18 -1.72 -1.39
C SER A 144 -3.27 -1.85 -0.35
N ALA A 145 -3.52 -3.07 0.14
CA ALA A 145 -4.39 -3.32 1.28
C ALA A 145 -3.56 -3.34 2.57
N GLU A 146 -3.77 -2.40 3.48
CA GLU A 146 -2.94 -2.20 4.66
C GLU A 146 -3.73 -2.25 5.96
N ALA A 147 -3.13 -2.82 7.01
CA ALA A 147 -3.70 -2.75 8.36
C ALA A 147 -3.57 -1.33 8.93
N VAL A 148 -4.66 -0.80 9.45
CA VAL A 148 -4.74 0.49 10.13
C VAL A 148 -5.32 0.28 11.53
N GLY A 149 -4.67 0.89 12.51
CA GLY A 149 -5.09 0.88 13.91
C GLY A 149 -5.23 2.29 14.44
N PRO A 150 -5.43 2.43 15.76
CA PRO A 150 -5.42 3.73 16.40
C PRO A 150 -4.09 4.48 16.24
N ALA A 151 -4.14 5.80 16.38
CA ALA A 151 -2.93 6.63 16.47
C ALA A 151 -1.96 6.08 17.53
N GLY A 152 -0.71 5.86 17.13
CA GLY A 152 0.35 5.33 18.00
C GLY A 152 0.37 3.80 18.17
N VAL A 153 -0.61 3.07 17.65
CA VAL A 153 -0.62 1.60 17.66
C VAL A 153 0.02 1.06 16.39
N ARG A 154 1.20 0.46 16.53
CA ARG A 154 1.90 -0.20 15.40
C ARG A 154 1.29 -1.57 15.11
N PHE A 155 1.42 -2.00 13.86
CA PHE A 155 1.07 -3.36 13.46
C PHE A 155 1.80 -4.38 14.34
N ASN A 156 1.05 -5.35 14.86
CA ASN A 156 1.59 -6.49 15.58
C ASN A 156 0.74 -7.73 15.28
N LEU A 157 1.39 -8.90 15.35
CA LEU A 157 0.78 -10.16 14.94
C LEU A 157 -0.43 -10.54 15.80
N ARG A 158 -0.37 -10.26 17.11
CA ARG A 158 -1.46 -10.54 18.05
C ARG A 158 -2.74 -9.82 17.62
N ASP A 159 -2.67 -8.53 17.36
CA ASP A 159 -3.83 -7.74 16.96
C ASP A 159 -4.27 -8.03 15.53
N ALA A 160 -3.35 -8.39 14.64
CA ALA A 160 -3.69 -8.84 13.29
C ALA A 160 -4.47 -10.15 13.27
N LEU A 161 -4.18 -11.07 14.21
CA LEU A 161 -4.91 -12.33 14.39
C LEU A 161 -6.25 -12.12 15.13
N LEU A 162 -6.28 -11.23 16.11
CA LEU A 162 -7.46 -10.92 16.93
C LEU A 162 -8.34 -9.81 16.35
N SER A 163 -8.23 -9.51 15.06
CA SER A 163 -9.12 -8.55 14.38
C SER A 163 -9.09 -7.14 14.99
N GLY A 164 -7.94 -6.71 15.50
CA GLY A 164 -7.75 -5.41 16.13
C GLY A 164 -7.56 -4.25 15.15
N PHE A 165 -7.31 -4.53 13.88
CA PHE A 165 -7.08 -3.51 12.85
C PHE A 165 -8.26 -3.44 11.86
N VAL A 166 -8.34 -2.34 11.13
CA VAL A 166 -9.16 -2.23 9.90
C VAL A 166 -8.26 -2.37 8.67
N THR A 167 -8.84 -2.72 7.53
CA THR A 167 -8.14 -2.78 6.24
C THR A 167 -8.37 -1.50 5.46
N ALA A 168 -7.31 -0.76 5.18
CA ALA A 168 -7.30 0.38 4.26
C ALA A 168 -6.85 -0.09 2.87
N HIS A 169 -7.71 0.07 1.88
CA HIS A 169 -7.40 -0.23 0.48
C HIS A 169 -6.87 1.03 -0.18
N ARG A 170 -5.61 1.38 0.03
CA ARG A 170 -5.09 2.69 -0.39
C ARG A 170 -4.49 2.68 -1.79
N PHE A 171 -4.52 3.85 -2.41
CA PHE A 171 -3.79 4.16 -3.64
C PHE A 171 -2.73 5.21 -3.33
N VAL A 172 -1.50 4.97 -3.77
CA VAL A 172 -0.33 5.78 -3.44
C VAL A 172 0.64 5.83 -4.62
N SER A 173 1.26 6.97 -4.90
CA SER A 173 2.32 7.03 -5.93
C SER A 173 3.48 6.07 -5.60
N THR A 174 4.15 5.49 -6.60
CA THR A 174 5.23 4.53 -6.32
C THR A 174 6.39 5.17 -5.58
N GLN A 175 6.76 6.42 -5.92
CA GLN A 175 7.81 7.17 -5.22
C GLN A 175 7.51 7.30 -3.72
N GLU A 176 6.27 7.61 -3.36
CA GLU A 176 5.86 7.73 -1.96
C GLU A 176 5.88 6.36 -1.26
N LEU A 177 5.47 5.29 -1.93
CA LEU A 177 5.60 3.94 -1.40
C LEU A 177 7.07 3.54 -1.18
N VAL A 178 7.96 3.88 -2.12
CA VAL A 178 9.41 3.67 -1.99
C VAL A 178 9.96 4.43 -0.79
N PHE A 179 9.56 5.69 -0.61
CA PHE A 179 9.93 6.49 0.55
C PHE A 179 9.50 5.80 1.85
N GLU A 180 8.21 5.46 1.99
CA GLU A 180 7.70 4.83 3.21
C GLU A 180 8.31 3.44 3.49
N ARG A 181 8.38 2.57 2.47
CA ARG A 181 8.76 1.16 2.66
C ARG A 181 10.26 0.95 2.62
N ILE A 182 10.97 1.59 1.71
CA ILE A 182 12.40 1.34 1.51
C ILE A 182 13.23 2.34 2.31
N VAL A 183 12.93 3.64 2.21
CA VAL A 183 13.75 4.69 2.84
C VAL A 183 13.54 4.77 4.35
N ILE A 184 12.28 4.80 4.80
CA ILE A 184 11.92 4.88 6.22
C ILE A 184 11.98 3.50 6.88
N GLN A 185 11.32 2.48 6.32
CA GLN A 185 11.18 1.17 6.96
C GLN A 185 12.30 0.18 6.62
N GLY A 186 13.19 0.48 5.67
CA GLY A 186 14.29 -0.41 5.30
C GLY A 186 13.84 -1.76 4.70
N GLN A 187 12.64 -1.82 4.11
CA GLN A 187 12.10 -3.05 3.54
C GLN A 187 12.78 -3.42 2.21
N TYR A 188 12.81 -4.72 1.95
CA TYR A 188 13.24 -5.29 0.68
C TYR A 188 11.99 -5.63 -0.13
N LEU A 189 11.66 -4.75 -1.05
CA LEU A 189 10.51 -4.88 -1.93
C LEU A 189 10.93 -5.52 -3.25
N THR A 190 10.37 -6.69 -3.54
CA THR A 190 10.52 -7.39 -4.81
C THR A 190 9.37 -7.08 -5.75
N GLU A 191 9.63 -7.07 -7.05
CA GLU A 191 8.64 -6.84 -8.09
C GLU A 191 8.72 -7.94 -9.15
N SER A 192 7.57 -8.39 -9.63
CA SER A 192 7.47 -9.32 -10.75
C SER A 192 7.74 -8.58 -12.08
N PRO A 193 8.09 -9.30 -13.16
CA PRO A 193 7.90 -8.77 -14.50
C PRO A 193 6.46 -8.27 -14.71
N PRO A 194 6.20 -7.44 -15.73
CA PRO A 194 4.85 -7.13 -16.18
C PRO A 194 4.01 -8.40 -16.32
N LEU A 195 2.81 -8.37 -15.73
CA LEU A 195 1.88 -9.48 -15.84
C LEU A 195 1.50 -9.64 -17.33
N PRO A 196 1.43 -10.88 -17.86
CA PRO A 196 1.08 -11.14 -19.25
C PRO A 196 -0.43 -11.02 -19.46
N ILE A 197 -0.99 -9.84 -19.22
CA ILE A 197 -2.42 -9.53 -19.32
C ILE A 197 -2.67 -8.43 -20.35
N SER A 198 -3.85 -8.43 -20.97
CA SER A 198 -4.23 -7.40 -21.93
C SER A 198 -4.40 -6.03 -21.27
N ARG A 199 -4.31 -4.95 -22.06
CA ARG A 199 -4.61 -3.58 -21.60
C ARG A 199 -6.05 -3.48 -21.05
N GLN A 200 -7.01 -4.16 -21.67
CA GLN A 200 -8.39 -4.21 -21.18
C GLN A 200 -8.48 -4.86 -19.80
N THR A 201 -7.83 -6.01 -19.60
CA THR A 201 -7.77 -6.69 -18.29
C THR A 201 -7.08 -5.84 -17.23
N ALA A 202 -6.01 -5.12 -17.60
CA ALA A 202 -5.30 -4.22 -16.70
C ALA A 202 -6.17 -3.03 -16.24
N ASN A 203 -6.96 -2.45 -17.13
CA ASN A 203 -7.92 -1.38 -16.79
C ASN A 203 -9.07 -1.91 -15.92
N ARG A 204 -9.63 -3.08 -16.24
CA ARG A 204 -10.61 -3.77 -15.38
C ARG A 204 -10.04 -4.03 -13.98
N LEU A 205 -8.77 -4.38 -13.87
CA LEU A 205 -8.10 -4.58 -12.57
C LEU A 205 -8.01 -3.28 -11.76
N LEU A 206 -7.62 -2.16 -12.40
CA LEU A 206 -7.63 -0.84 -11.77
C LEU A 206 -9.03 -0.52 -11.24
N HIS A 207 -10.02 -0.63 -12.10
CA HIS A 207 -11.41 -0.30 -11.79
C HIS A 207 -11.96 -1.12 -10.62
N LYS A 208 -11.78 -2.45 -10.65
CA LYS A 208 -12.16 -3.31 -9.52
C LYS A 208 -11.41 -2.96 -8.24
N SER A 209 -10.15 -2.52 -8.34
CA SER A 209 -9.37 -2.09 -7.17
C SER A 209 -9.91 -0.78 -6.57
N LEU A 210 -10.29 0.19 -7.41
CA LEU A 210 -10.90 1.46 -6.98
C LEU A 210 -12.28 1.23 -6.35
N LEU A 211 -13.14 0.43 -6.98
CA LEU A 211 -14.44 0.04 -6.44
C LEU A 211 -14.28 -0.69 -5.11
N ARG A 212 -13.36 -1.67 -5.03
CA ARG A 212 -13.09 -2.39 -3.80
C ARG A 212 -12.68 -1.46 -2.66
N SER A 213 -11.84 -0.48 -2.99
CA SER A 213 -11.37 0.53 -2.04
C SER A 213 -12.50 1.41 -1.54
N HIS A 214 -13.28 1.97 -2.46
CA HIS A 214 -14.44 2.79 -2.15
C HIS A 214 -15.45 2.06 -1.26
N HIS A 215 -15.79 0.82 -1.60
CA HIS A 215 -16.71 0.02 -0.79
C HIS A 215 -16.15 -0.32 0.60
N ALA A 216 -14.84 -0.50 0.74
CA ALA A 216 -14.24 -0.78 2.05
C ALA A 216 -14.41 0.41 3.01
N GLY A 217 -14.23 1.64 2.52
CA GLY A 217 -14.57 2.88 3.25
C GLY A 217 -13.94 3.02 4.65
N MET A 218 -12.85 2.30 4.94
CA MET A 218 -12.25 2.16 6.29
C MET A 218 -13.11 1.44 7.34
N THR A 219 -14.14 0.70 6.93
CA THR A 219 -15.08 0.03 7.85
C THR A 219 -14.76 -1.44 8.09
N GLU A 220 -13.95 -2.04 7.21
CA GLU A 220 -13.71 -3.46 7.24
C GLU A 220 -12.61 -3.87 8.19
N VAL A 221 -12.87 -4.94 8.92
CA VAL A 221 -11.91 -5.52 9.86
C VAL A 221 -10.82 -6.26 9.10
N TYR A 222 -9.56 -6.00 9.48
CA TYR A 222 -8.39 -6.73 8.98
C TYR A 222 -8.34 -8.11 9.61
N ARG A 223 -8.30 -9.14 8.78
CA ARG A 223 -8.26 -10.55 9.21
C ARG A 223 -7.08 -11.25 8.57
N MET A 224 -6.02 -11.46 9.35
CA MET A 224 -4.84 -12.15 8.86
C MET A 224 -5.15 -13.58 8.40
N TYR A 225 -5.99 -14.32 9.14
CA TYR A 225 -6.45 -15.65 8.76
C TYR A 225 -7.94 -15.80 9.08
N HIS A 226 -8.68 -16.45 8.18
CA HIS A 226 -10.07 -16.83 8.36
C HIS A 226 -10.36 -18.02 7.41
N PRO A 227 -11.01 -19.11 7.86
CA PRO A 227 -11.21 -20.32 7.06
C PRO A 227 -11.97 -20.10 5.76
N CYS A 228 -12.91 -19.13 5.74
CA CYS A 228 -13.77 -18.84 4.60
C CYS A 228 -13.64 -17.37 4.15
N GLY A 229 -12.43 -16.95 3.79
CA GLY A 229 -12.17 -15.64 3.21
C GLY A 229 -11.38 -14.70 4.14
N THR A 230 -10.15 -14.39 3.74
CA THR A 230 -9.26 -13.45 4.42
C THR A 230 -9.38 -12.05 3.81
N ASN A 231 -9.44 -11.04 4.68
CA ASN A 231 -9.30 -9.62 4.32
C ASN A 231 -7.96 -9.12 4.86
N ASN A 232 -6.88 -9.41 4.13
CA ASN A 232 -5.53 -9.03 4.52
C ASN A 232 -4.73 -8.48 3.33
N CYS A 233 -3.52 -8.02 3.63
CA CYS A 233 -2.60 -7.44 2.67
C CYS A 233 -2.06 -8.42 1.61
N THR A 234 -2.14 -9.73 1.84
CA THR A 234 -1.72 -10.74 0.86
C THR A 234 -2.86 -11.13 -0.06
N SER A 235 -4.04 -11.38 0.51
CA SER A 235 -5.17 -12.00 -0.19
C SER A 235 -6.00 -11.02 -0.99
N SER A 236 -6.11 -9.77 -0.56
CA SER A 236 -7.03 -8.81 -1.17
C SER A 236 -6.62 -8.43 -2.59
N PRO A 237 -5.33 -8.14 -2.89
CA PRO A 237 -4.90 -7.91 -4.27
C PRO A 237 -5.09 -9.13 -5.17
N LEU A 238 -4.81 -10.34 -4.67
CA LEU A 238 -5.00 -11.58 -5.43
C LEU A 238 -6.48 -11.85 -5.72
N GLN A 239 -7.38 -11.55 -4.79
CA GLN A 239 -8.82 -11.66 -5.02
C GLN A 239 -9.32 -10.74 -6.14
N ILE A 240 -8.86 -9.49 -6.17
CA ILE A 240 -9.24 -8.56 -7.23
C ILE A 240 -8.70 -9.06 -8.57
N LEU A 241 -7.46 -9.56 -8.59
CA LEU A 241 -6.88 -10.19 -9.77
C LEU A 241 -7.71 -11.39 -10.25
N ASP A 242 -8.06 -12.29 -9.35
CA ASP A 242 -8.85 -13.48 -9.68
C ASP A 242 -10.25 -13.13 -10.21
N ASN A 243 -10.81 -11.98 -9.83
CA ASN A 243 -12.12 -11.51 -10.30
C ASN A 243 -12.11 -10.90 -11.72
N VAL A 244 -10.95 -10.59 -12.29
CA VAL A 244 -10.82 -9.99 -13.63
C VAL A 244 -10.16 -10.90 -14.65
N MET A 245 -9.60 -12.02 -14.19
CA MET A 245 -8.88 -12.97 -15.02
C MET A 245 -9.78 -14.11 -15.48
N ASP A 246 -9.70 -14.42 -16.78
CA ASP A 246 -10.30 -15.62 -17.37
C ASP A 246 -9.26 -16.75 -17.37
N TYR A 247 -9.20 -17.49 -16.27
CA TYR A 247 -8.22 -18.58 -16.12
C TYR A 247 -8.60 -19.83 -16.91
N SER A 248 -7.60 -20.52 -17.46
CA SER A 248 -7.76 -21.93 -17.85
C SER A 248 -8.10 -22.77 -16.61
N TRP A 249 -8.77 -23.92 -16.79
CA TRP A 249 -9.13 -24.83 -15.70
C TRP A 249 -7.97 -25.13 -14.72
N LEU A 250 -6.76 -25.37 -15.23
CA LEU A 250 -5.58 -25.64 -14.40
C LEU A 250 -5.15 -24.43 -13.58
N ASN A 251 -5.14 -23.25 -14.19
CA ASN A 251 -4.80 -21.99 -13.52
C ASN A 251 -5.88 -21.58 -12.53
N TRP A 252 -7.15 -21.91 -12.82
CA TRP A 252 -8.28 -21.73 -11.94
C TRP A 252 -8.06 -22.55 -10.67
N LEU A 253 -7.74 -23.86 -10.77
CA LEU A 253 -7.39 -24.67 -9.60
C LEU A 253 -6.21 -24.08 -8.81
N GLY A 254 -5.19 -23.56 -9.51
CA GLY A 254 -4.07 -22.83 -8.91
C GLY A 254 -4.47 -21.56 -8.15
N SER A 255 -5.58 -20.91 -8.53
CA SER A 255 -6.15 -19.78 -7.80
C SER A 255 -6.81 -20.21 -6.48
N PHE A 256 -7.33 -21.44 -6.40
CA PHE A 256 -7.90 -22.04 -5.19
C PHE A 256 -6.86 -22.57 -4.21
N ILE A 257 -5.65 -22.94 -4.68
CA ILE A 257 -4.55 -23.32 -3.79
C ILE A 257 -4.28 -22.13 -2.88
N TYR A 258 -4.71 -22.32 -1.65
CA TYR A 258 -5.13 -21.34 -0.67
C TYR A 258 -4.17 -20.15 -0.56
N ARG A 259 -4.71 -19.00 -0.14
CA ARG A 259 -4.04 -17.71 0.17
C ARG A 259 -3.00 -17.80 1.31
N LEU A 260 -2.31 -18.93 1.45
CA LEU A 260 -1.16 -19.18 2.31
C LEU A 260 0.05 -18.33 1.90
N PRO A 261 0.37 -17.27 2.63
CA PRO A 261 1.28 -16.19 2.20
C PRO A 261 2.77 -16.62 2.06
N ILE A 262 3.12 -17.66 1.31
CA ILE A 262 4.44 -18.31 1.30
C ILE A 262 5.36 -17.69 0.23
N SER A 263 4.85 -17.45 -0.99
CA SER A 263 5.66 -16.90 -2.08
C SER A 263 4.80 -16.26 -3.18
N PRO A 264 4.80 -14.92 -3.31
CA PRO A 264 4.08 -14.22 -4.40
C PRO A 264 4.48 -14.66 -5.82
N PRO A 265 5.77 -14.90 -6.15
CA PRO A 265 6.14 -15.47 -7.44
C PRO A 265 5.53 -16.84 -7.71
N LEU A 266 5.43 -17.70 -6.69
CA LEU A 266 4.77 -19.01 -6.85
C LEU A 266 3.29 -18.84 -7.19
N TYR A 267 2.62 -17.88 -6.56
CA TYR A 267 1.20 -17.59 -6.84
C TYR A 267 0.94 -17.14 -8.26
N LEU A 268 1.79 -16.24 -8.77
CA LEU A 268 1.70 -15.80 -10.16
C LEU A 268 2.00 -16.96 -11.11
N LYS A 269 2.97 -17.82 -10.79
CA LYS A 269 3.27 -19.03 -11.60
C LYS A 269 2.08 -19.99 -11.67
N LEU A 270 1.45 -20.29 -10.53
CA LEU A 270 0.28 -21.18 -10.47
C LEU A 270 -0.94 -20.63 -11.24
N ARG A 271 -1.02 -19.30 -11.39
CA ARG A 271 -2.06 -18.62 -12.20
C ARG A 271 -1.68 -18.48 -13.68
N GLY A 272 -0.49 -18.93 -14.08
CA GLY A 272 0.04 -18.68 -15.42
C GLY A 272 0.41 -17.21 -15.70
N LEU A 273 0.53 -16.39 -14.66
CA LEU A 273 0.79 -14.95 -14.73
C LEU A 273 2.26 -14.58 -14.52
N TYR A 274 3.14 -15.57 -14.46
CA TYR A 274 4.58 -15.36 -14.32
C TYR A 274 5.28 -15.80 -15.62
N PRO A 275 5.83 -14.85 -16.41
CA PRO A 275 6.47 -15.16 -17.69
C PRO A 275 7.60 -16.19 -17.55
N ARG A 276 7.75 -17.08 -18.53
CA ARG A 276 8.89 -18.01 -18.60
C ARG A 276 10.19 -17.22 -18.68
N GLY A 277 11.15 -17.53 -17.81
CA GLY A 277 12.41 -16.80 -17.73
C GLY A 277 12.32 -15.43 -17.02
N GLY A 278 11.12 -15.01 -16.59
CA GLY A 278 10.95 -13.76 -15.86
C GLY A 278 11.72 -13.76 -14.54
N THR A 279 12.53 -12.73 -14.29
CA THR A 279 13.23 -12.55 -13.02
C THR A 279 12.53 -11.47 -12.20
N SER A 280 12.39 -11.72 -10.91
CA SER A 280 11.92 -10.67 -9.99
C SER A 280 13.07 -9.71 -9.72
N THR A 281 12.78 -8.41 -9.68
CA THR A 281 13.77 -7.36 -9.42
C THR A 281 13.52 -6.74 -8.04
N LEU A 282 14.52 -6.04 -7.51
CA LEU A 282 14.35 -5.19 -6.33
C LEU A 282 13.92 -3.80 -6.78
N VAL A 283 12.79 -3.32 -6.27
CA VAL A 283 12.28 -1.96 -6.57
C VAL A 283 13.32 -0.90 -6.19
N ARG A 284 14.10 -1.16 -5.13
CA ARG A 284 15.20 -0.29 -4.73
C ARG A 284 16.18 0.04 -5.86
N ASN A 285 16.44 -0.92 -6.76
CA ASN A 285 17.43 -0.73 -7.82
C ASN A 285 16.94 0.32 -8.82
N GLU A 286 15.65 0.28 -9.17
CA GLU A 286 15.01 1.26 -10.06
C GLU A 286 15.00 2.67 -9.44
N PHE A 287 14.80 2.78 -8.13
CA PHE A 287 14.69 4.06 -7.42
C PHE A 287 15.99 4.48 -6.73
N THR A 288 17.15 4.01 -7.19
CA THR A 288 18.44 4.30 -6.53
C THR A 288 18.72 5.79 -6.43
N GLU A 289 18.51 6.52 -7.53
CA GLU A 289 18.70 7.98 -7.60
C GLU A 289 17.81 8.69 -6.58
N PHE A 290 16.49 8.47 -6.65
CA PHE A 290 15.51 9.03 -5.71
C PHE A 290 15.86 8.73 -4.25
N ILE A 291 16.25 7.48 -3.94
CA ILE A 291 16.64 7.08 -2.58
C ILE A 291 17.87 7.84 -2.12
N SER A 292 18.86 8.05 -2.99
CA SER A 292 20.12 8.73 -2.67
C SER A 292 20.01 10.26 -2.65
N ALA A 293 18.94 10.83 -3.24
CA ALA A 293 18.78 12.27 -3.39
C ALA A 293 18.84 13.01 -2.03
N PRO A 294 19.53 14.17 -1.95
CA PRO A 294 19.66 14.95 -0.72
C PRO A 294 18.32 15.32 -0.08
N GLU A 295 17.34 15.70 -0.91
CA GLU A 295 15.96 16.01 -0.49
C GLU A 295 15.26 14.81 0.16
N THR A 296 15.40 13.61 -0.40
CA THR A 296 14.85 12.38 0.17
C THR A 296 15.50 12.04 1.51
N GLN A 297 16.82 12.23 1.62
CA GLN A 297 17.53 12.03 2.89
C GLN A 297 17.14 13.08 3.93
N GLN A 298 16.92 14.33 3.52
CA GLN A 298 16.43 15.38 4.40
C GLN A 298 15.03 15.05 4.91
N ARG A 299 14.11 14.71 4.01
CA ARG A 299 12.74 14.27 4.35
C ARG A 299 12.75 13.08 5.31
N LYS A 300 13.64 12.11 5.11
CA LYS A 300 13.84 10.98 6.05
C LYS A 300 14.23 11.47 7.44
N ARG A 301 15.20 12.39 7.54
CA ARG A 301 15.63 12.94 8.83
C ARG A 301 14.47 13.61 9.56
N ASP A 302 13.65 14.36 8.86
CA ASP A 302 12.53 15.08 9.45
C ASP A 302 11.43 14.14 9.95
N VAL A 303 11.12 13.09 9.18
CA VAL A 303 10.19 12.03 9.61
C VAL A 303 10.71 11.27 10.82
N VAL A 304 12.00 10.91 10.86
CA VAL A 304 12.58 10.21 12.01
C VAL A 304 12.58 11.11 13.25
N ARG A 305 12.91 12.40 13.09
CA ARG A 305 12.86 13.38 14.18
C ARG A 305 11.45 13.51 14.75
N SER A 306 10.42 13.60 13.88
CA SER A 306 9.03 13.71 14.34
C SER A 306 8.56 12.45 15.06
N GLN A 307 8.93 11.26 14.57
CA GLN A 307 8.63 9.98 15.23
C GLN A 307 9.27 9.88 16.62
N VAL A 308 10.55 10.24 16.75
CA VAL A 308 11.26 10.24 18.04
C VAL A 308 10.62 11.22 19.03
N ARG A 309 10.22 12.41 18.55
CA ARG A 309 9.49 13.39 19.38
C ARG A 309 8.15 12.84 19.87
N ALA A 310 7.37 12.24 18.98
CA ALA A 310 6.08 11.65 19.32
C ALA A 310 6.22 10.49 20.33
N GLU A 311 7.22 9.63 20.16
CA GLU A 311 7.52 8.55 21.10
C GLU A 311 7.91 9.08 22.49
N ARG A 312 8.75 10.13 22.54
CA ARG A 312 9.14 10.78 23.80
C ARG A 312 7.95 11.43 24.50
N ALA A 313 7.09 12.13 23.76
CA ALA A 313 5.88 12.74 24.31
C ALA A 313 4.91 11.68 24.86
N ALA A 314 4.68 10.60 24.10
CA ALA A 314 3.84 9.49 24.54
C ALA A 314 4.40 8.80 25.80
N ARG A 315 5.72 8.66 25.91
CA ARG A 315 6.38 8.12 27.11
C ARG A 315 6.23 9.05 28.32
N ALA A 316 6.46 10.35 28.14
CA ALA A 316 6.30 11.34 29.21
C ALA A 316 4.87 11.34 29.76
N ALA A 317 3.86 11.30 28.87
CA ALA A 317 2.45 11.22 29.25
C ALA A 317 2.13 9.96 30.07
N ARG A 318 2.69 8.79 29.71
CA ARG A 318 2.52 7.54 30.47
C ARG A 318 3.19 7.58 31.84
N GLU A 319 4.29 8.32 31.96
CA GLU A 319 5.04 8.50 33.21
C GLU A 319 4.50 9.66 34.07
N GLY A 320 3.41 10.33 33.67
CA GLY A 320 2.85 11.49 34.37
C GLY A 320 3.78 12.71 34.39
N LYS A 321 4.77 12.76 33.49
CA LYS A 321 5.74 13.86 33.40
C LYS A 321 5.19 14.99 32.51
N PRO A 322 5.53 16.25 32.81
CA PRO A 322 5.17 17.37 31.93
C PRO A 322 5.72 17.11 30.52
N SER A 323 4.91 17.46 29.52
CA SER A 323 5.32 17.31 28.13
C SER A 323 6.58 18.14 27.88
N PRO A 324 7.57 17.61 27.14
CA PRO A 324 8.74 18.39 26.78
C PRO A 324 8.31 19.66 26.04
N PRO A 325 8.96 20.81 26.28
CA PRO A 325 8.61 22.07 25.65
C PRO A 325 8.67 21.92 24.12
N GLN A 326 7.65 22.46 23.44
CA GLN A 326 7.72 22.55 21.97
C GLN A 326 8.86 23.51 21.60
N PRO A 327 9.69 23.17 20.60
CA PRO A 327 10.67 24.12 20.10
C PRO A 327 9.94 25.37 19.59
N ALA A 328 10.54 26.54 19.81
CA ALA A 328 10.08 27.77 19.19
C ALA A 328 9.93 27.54 17.68
N PRO A 329 8.88 28.10 17.03
CA PRO A 329 8.79 28.05 15.58
C PRO A 329 10.13 28.53 15.00
N ALA A 330 10.64 27.81 14.00
CA ALA A 330 11.80 28.30 13.28
C ALA A 330 11.37 29.60 12.62
N ASP A 331 12.02 30.71 12.95
CA ASP A 331 11.83 31.97 12.26
C ASP A 331 12.08 31.70 10.77
N GLU A 332 11.05 31.95 9.95
CA GLU A 332 11.07 31.78 8.48
C GLU A 332 12.04 32.74 7.79
#